data_AF-A0A2N2K362-F1
#
_entry.id   AF-A0A2N2K362-F1
#
_cell.length_a   1.000
_cell.length_b   1.000
_cell.length_c   1.000
_cell.angle_alpha   90.00
_cell.angle_beta   90.00
_cell.angle_gamma   90.00
#
_symmetry.space_group_name_H-M   'P 1'
#
loop_
_entity.id
_entity.type
_entity.pdbx_description
1 polymer ?
#
loop_
_entity_poly.entity_id
_entity_poly.type
_entity_poly.pdbx_seq_one_letter_code
_entity_poly.pdbx_strand_id
1 'polypeptide(L)'
;MVKQRGFTLIELLMVVAILGVLAATAVPLYRTLQQRTYGREAVIMAKQIMEAQIMYFLEHNSKFWPEDGRSIDIFHTTEPTDPQIDEVKNALKILIPVGHYLNYQFRTLNATEEATITISSHGNFALFDSDSNPYQFQVQVNKTGNITYIIPD
;
A
#
# COMPACT_ATOMS: atom_id res chain seq x y z
N MET A 1 49.32 -31.86 -18.03
CA MET A 1 48.43 -32.13 -16.88
C MET A 1 48.18 -30.82 -16.14
N VAL A 2 46.94 -30.35 -16.09
CA VAL A 2 46.57 -29.13 -15.35
C VAL A 2 46.36 -29.54 -13.88
N LYS A 3 47.10 -28.93 -12.94
CA LYS A 3 46.88 -29.13 -11.50
C LYS A 3 45.53 -28.52 -11.12
N GLN A 4 44.57 -29.35 -10.70
CA GLN A 4 43.36 -28.86 -10.05
C GLN A 4 43.75 -28.26 -8.68
N ARG A 5 43.65 -26.94 -8.55
CA ARG A 5 43.73 -26.24 -7.27
C ARG A 5 42.37 -26.38 -6.59
N GLY A 6 42.32 -27.12 -5.47
CA GLY A 6 41.15 -27.20 -4.61
C GLY A 6 40.98 -25.92 -3.78
N PHE A 7 39.73 -25.61 -3.44
CA PHE A 7 39.36 -24.49 -2.55
C PHE A 7 39.82 -24.78 -1.12
N THR A 8 40.36 -23.77 -0.41
CA THR A 8 40.79 -23.96 0.99
C THR A 8 39.64 -23.73 1.96
N LEU A 9 39.66 -24.43 3.11
CA LEU A 9 38.67 -24.22 4.17
C LEU A 9 38.73 -22.79 4.74
N ILE A 10 39.92 -22.19 4.79
CA ILE A 10 40.09 -20.82 5.27
C ILE A 10 39.47 -19.79 4.32
N GLU A 11 39.57 -20.01 3.00
CA GLU A 11 38.89 -19.17 2.01
C GLU A 11 37.37 -19.22 2.20
N LEU A 12 36.80 -20.41 2.44
CA LEU A 12 35.38 -20.55 2.68
C LEU A 12 34.94 -19.86 3.98
N LEU A 13 35.72 -20.00 5.07
CA LEU A 13 35.41 -19.40 6.36
C LEU A 13 35.42 -17.87 6.32
N MET A 14 36.41 -17.27 5.65
CA MET A 14 36.46 -15.81 5.51
C MET A 14 35.29 -15.28 4.67
N VAL A 15 34.90 -16.00 3.61
CA VAL A 15 33.76 -15.64 2.76
C VAL A 15 32.46 -15.66 3.57
N VAL A 16 32.19 -16.72 4.34
CA VAL A 16 30.97 -16.81 5.16
C VAL A 16 30.97 -15.75 6.26
N ALA A 17 32.12 -15.44 6.86
CA ALA A 17 32.24 -14.38 7.86
C ALA A 17 31.88 -13.00 7.28
N ILE A 18 32.40 -12.66 6.09
CA ILE A 18 32.08 -11.39 5.41
C ILE A 18 30.60 -11.36 4.99
N LEU A 19 30.08 -12.45 4.41
CA LEU A 19 28.66 -12.56 4.04
C LEU A 19 27.73 -12.41 5.26
N GLY A 20 28.14 -12.92 6.43
CA GLY A 20 27.39 -12.76 7.68
C GLY A 20 27.25 -11.29 8.09
N VAL A 21 28.34 -10.51 8.05
CA VAL A 21 28.32 -9.07 8.37
C VAL A 21 27.49 -8.28 7.36
N LEU A 22 27.64 -8.58 6.07
CA LEU A 22 26.84 -7.95 5.02
C LEU A 22 25.35 -8.27 5.20
N ALA A 23 24.97 -9.52 5.44
CA ALA A 23 23.59 -9.92 5.64
C ALA A 23 22.97 -9.26 6.90
N ALA A 24 23.73 -9.18 8.01
CA ALA A 24 23.26 -8.59 9.26
C ALA A 24 22.89 -7.11 9.13
N THR A 25 23.59 -6.36 8.26
CA THR A 25 23.34 -4.94 8.02
C THR A 25 22.38 -4.69 6.85
N ALA A 26 22.47 -5.50 5.79
CA ALA A 26 21.66 -5.34 4.59
C ALA A 26 20.17 -5.67 4.80
N VAL A 27 19.86 -6.72 5.56
CA VAL A 27 18.47 -7.15 5.81
C VAL A 27 17.63 -6.07 6.51
N PRO A 28 18.04 -5.50 7.68
CA PRO A 28 17.25 -4.46 8.32
C PRO A 28 17.16 -3.19 7.48
N LEU A 29 18.25 -2.79 6.79
CA LEU A 29 18.24 -1.64 5.89
C LEU A 29 17.23 -1.82 4.76
N TYR A 30 17.23 -2.98 4.09
CA TYR A 30 16.32 -3.29 3.00
C TYR A 30 14.86 -3.23 3.46
N ARG A 31 14.54 -3.80 4.63
CA ARG A 31 13.19 -3.74 5.21
C ARG A 31 12.72 -2.30 5.45
N THR A 32 13.56 -1.45 6.02
CA THR A 32 13.21 -0.04 6.27
C THR A 32 13.01 0.74 4.97
N LEU A 33 13.86 0.51 3.96
CA LEU A 33 13.69 1.14 2.65
C LEU A 33 12.37 0.70 2.00
N GLN A 34 12.05 -0.58 2.09
CA GLN A 34 10.83 -1.16 1.56
C GLN A 34 9.57 -0.57 2.23
N GLN A 35 9.54 -0.49 3.56
CA GLN A 35 8.45 0.15 4.32
C GLN A 35 8.23 1.62 3.93
N ARG A 36 9.31 2.37 3.73
CA ARG A 36 9.22 3.77 3.29
C ARG A 36 8.67 3.90 1.87
N THR A 37 9.05 3.00 0.97
CA THR A 37 8.55 3.00 -0.41
C THR A 37 7.04 2.77 -0.45
N TYR A 38 6.53 1.73 0.23
CA TYR A 38 5.09 1.45 0.22
C TYR A 38 4.28 2.49 0.99
N GLY A 39 4.83 3.10 2.05
CA GLY A 39 4.18 4.23 2.69
C GLY A 39 4.00 5.42 1.75
N ARG A 40 5.01 5.72 0.91
CA ARG A 40 4.93 6.82 -0.07
C ARG A 40 3.91 6.51 -1.15
N GLU A 41 3.92 5.27 -1.62
CA GLU A 41 2.94 4.76 -2.58
C GLU A 41 1.52 4.90 -2.02
N ALA A 42 1.29 4.50 -0.76
CA ALA A 42 -0.01 4.58 -0.13
C ALA A 42 -0.54 6.02 -0.07
N VAL A 43 0.31 6.99 0.28
CA VAL A 43 -0.08 8.42 0.29
C VAL A 43 -0.42 8.93 -1.11
N ILE A 44 0.37 8.56 -2.12
CA ILE A 44 0.10 8.93 -3.53
C ILE A 44 -1.22 8.33 -4.00
N MET A 45 -1.44 7.04 -3.72
CA MET A 45 -2.67 6.33 -4.07
C MET A 45 -3.88 6.94 -3.37
N ALA A 46 -3.79 7.24 -2.06
CA ALA A 46 -4.86 7.90 -1.33
C ALA A 46 -5.27 9.22 -1.99
N LYS A 47 -4.29 10.06 -2.37
CA LYS A 47 -4.55 11.32 -3.06
C LYS A 47 -5.26 11.09 -4.40
N GLN A 48 -4.76 10.17 -5.23
CA GLN A 48 -5.37 9.84 -6.53
C GLN A 48 -6.80 9.33 -6.37
N ILE A 49 -7.05 8.48 -5.37
CA ILE A 49 -8.38 7.97 -5.08
C ILE A 49 -9.30 9.11 -4.63
N MET A 50 -8.86 10.03 -3.77
CA MET A 50 -9.70 11.15 -3.34
C MET A 50 -10.08 12.06 -4.50
N GLU A 51 -9.13 12.39 -5.37
CA GLU A 51 -9.39 13.20 -6.55
C GLU A 51 -10.41 12.50 -7.47
N ALA A 52 -10.27 11.19 -7.66
CA ALA A 52 -11.21 10.38 -8.43
C ALA A 52 -12.61 10.32 -7.78
N GLN A 53 -12.70 10.25 -6.45
CA GLN A 53 -13.98 10.29 -5.73
C GLN A 53 -14.70 11.62 -5.91
N ILE A 54 -13.96 12.73 -5.87
CA ILE A 54 -14.52 14.07 -6.13
C ILE A 54 -15.06 14.13 -7.56
N MET A 55 -14.28 13.67 -8.55
CA MET A 55 -14.73 13.63 -9.95
C MET A 55 -15.97 12.77 -10.12
N TYR A 56 -15.97 11.57 -9.53
CA TYR A 56 -17.12 10.67 -9.55
C TYR A 56 -18.37 11.34 -8.97
N PHE A 57 -18.25 12.00 -7.81
CA PHE A 57 -19.34 12.72 -7.15
C PHE A 57 -19.93 13.82 -8.04
N LEU A 58 -19.09 14.57 -8.75
CA LEU A 58 -19.52 15.62 -9.67
C LEU A 58 -20.27 15.06 -10.90
N GLU A 59 -19.88 13.88 -11.37
CA GLU A 59 -20.48 13.23 -12.55
C GLU A 59 -21.74 12.41 -12.21
N HIS A 60 -21.84 11.86 -10.99
CA HIS A 60 -22.85 10.87 -10.62
C HIS A 60 -23.87 11.39 -9.60
N ASN A 61 -24.54 12.50 -9.94
CA ASN A 61 -25.65 13.06 -9.15
C ASN A 61 -25.29 13.32 -7.67
N SER A 62 -24.08 13.82 -7.39
CA SER A 62 -23.63 14.12 -6.03
C SER A 62 -23.63 12.89 -5.11
N LYS A 63 -23.16 11.75 -5.64
CA LYS A 63 -22.96 10.52 -4.89
C LYS A 63 -21.53 10.01 -5.06
N PHE A 64 -20.87 9.71 -3.95
CA PHE A 64 -19.60 9.00 -3.93
C PHE A 64 -19.76 7.53 -4.29
N TRP A 65 -18.64 6.90 -4.64
CA TRP A 65 -18.56 5.46 -4.86
C TRP A 65 -17.78 4.80 -3.70
N PRO A 66 -18.10 3.57 -3.28
CA PRO A 66 -19.23 2.74 -3.71
C PRO A 66 -20.56 3.26 -3.15
N GLU A 67 -21.68 2.60 -3.49
CA GLU A 67 -23.00 2.91 -2.95
C GLU A 67 -23.08 2.71 -1.41
N ASP A 68 -24.11 3.29 -0.81
CA ASP A 68 -24.35 3.26 0.65
C ASP A 68 -24.29 1.84 1.22
N GLY A 69 -23.48 1.67 2.27
CA GLY A 69 -23.34 0.41 2.98
C GLY A 69 -22.52 -0.64 2.24
N ARG A 70 -21.98 -0.33 1.06
CA ARG A 70 -21.10 -1.23 0.31
C ARG A 70 -19.64 -0.98 0.67
N SER A 71 -18.88 -2.07 0.74
CA SER A 71 -17.42 -2.06 0.90
C SER A 71 -16.79 -2.86 -0.24
N ILE A 72 -15.75 -2.32 -0.85
CA ILE A 72 -14.91 -3.02 -1.82
C ILE A 72 -13.53 -3.16 -1.23
N ASP A 73 -13.07 -4.41 -1.11
CA ASP A 73 -11.82 -4.75 -0.46
C ASP A 73 -10.89 -5.40 -1.47
N ILE A 74 -9.81 -4.71 -1.81
CA ILE A 74 -8.75 -5.22 -2.68
C ILE A 74 -7.54 -5.51 -1.80
N PHE A 75 -7.28 -6.79 -1.57
CA PHE A 75 -6.12 -7.24 -0.81
C PHE A 75 -4.88 -7.31 -1.71
N HIS A 76 -3.70 -7.22 -1.10
CA HIS A 76 -2.43 -7.37 -1.80
C HIS A 76 -2.25 -8.74 -2.48
N THR A 77 -2.95 -9.77 -2.00
CA THR A 77 -2.99 -11.13 -2.56
C THR A 77 -4.04 -11.30 -3.67
N THR A 78 -4.84 -10.28 -3.93
CA THR A 78 -5.88 -10.32 -4.97
C THR A 78 -5.22 -10.50 -6.33
N GLU A 79 -5.75 -11.40 -7.14
CA GLU A 79 -5.23 -11.61 -8.50
C GLU A 79 -5.49 -10.36 -9.36
N PRO A 80 -4.56 -9.98 -10.25
CA PRO A 80 -4.76 -8.81 -11.13
C PRO A 80 -5.99 -8.88 -12.04
N THR A 81 -6.56 -10.08 -12.22
CA THR A 81 -7.77 -10.33 -13.02
C THR A 81 -9.05 -10.30 -12.19
N ASP A 82 -8.98 -9.96 -10.91
CA ASP A 82 -10.16 -9.89 -10.05
C ASP A 82 -11.15 -8.81 -10.55
N PRO A 83 -12.46 -9.15 -10.71
CA PRO A 83 -13.47 -8.22 -11.17
C PRO A 83 -13.60 -6.94 -10.32
N GLN A 84 -13.25 -6.97 -9.04
CA GLN A 84 -13.30 -5.79 -8.17
C GLN A 84 -12.29 -4.71 -8.59
N ILE A 85 -11.15 -5.12 -9.14
CA ILE A 85 -10.13 -4.19 -9.67
C ILE A 85 -10.69 -3.47 -10.90
N ASP A 86 -11.32 -4.21 -11.80
CA ASP A 86 -11.98 -3.64 -12.98
C ASP A 86 -13.16 -2.75 -12.59
N GLU A 87 -13.89 -3.08 -11.53
CA GLU A 87 -14.95 -2.23 -11.00
C GLU A 87 -14.41 -0.87 -10.53
N VAL A 88 -13.35 -0.86 -9.70
CA VAL A 88 -12.71 0.38 -9.27
C VAL A 88 -12.20 1.18 -10.47
N LYS A 89 -11.56 0.51 -11.43
CA LYS A 89 -11.06 1.15 -12.64
C LYS A 89 -12.17 1.78 -13.47
N ASN A 90 -13.30 1.10 -13.61
CA ASN A 90 -14.41 1.60 -14.39
C ASN A 90 -15.15 2.74 -13.69
N ALA A 91 -15.29 2.68 -12.36
CA ALA A 91 -15.93 3.71 -11.56
C ALA A 91 -15.04 4.95 -11.41
N LEU A 92 -13.85 4.77 -10.84
CA LEU A 92 -12.96 5.86 -10.42
C LEU A 92 -11.93 6.25 -11.48
N LYS A 93 -11.84 5.54 -12.61
CA LYS A 93 -10.88 5.80 -13.70
C LYS A 93 -9.41 5.74 -13.26
N ILE A 94 -9.12 5.00 -12.19
CA ILE A 94 -7.78 4.80 -11.63
C ILE A 94 -7.40 3.31 -11.67
N LEU A 95 -6.11 3.03 -11.74
CA LEU A 95 -5.59 1.67 -11.60
C LEU A 95 -5.15 1.47 -10.15
N ILE A 96 -5.70 0.44 -9.51
CA ILE A 96 -5.25 0.02 -8.18
C ILE A 96 -4.15 -1.03 -8.36
N PRO A 97 -2.93 -0.80 -7.87
CA PRO A 97 -1.89 -1.80 -7.92
C PRO A 97 -2.22 -2.96 -6.96
N VAL A 98 -1.84 -4.18 -7.35
CA VAL A 98 -1.99 -5.41 -6.57
C VAL A 98 -0.73 -6.28 -6.73
N GLY A 99 -0.57 -7.32 -5.90
CA GLY A 99 0.63 -8.15 -5.90
C GLY A 99 1.84 -7.52 -5.19
N HIS A 100 1.59 -6.54 -4.31
CA HIS A 100 2.62 -5.90 -3.47
C HIS A 100 2.22 -5.92 -1.99
N TYR A 101 2.31 -4.80 -1.27
CA TYR A 101 2.18 -4.77 0.20
C TYR A 101 0.92 -4.06 0.70
N LEU A 102 0.18 -3.37 -0.18
CA LEU A 102 -0.96 -2.56 0.21
C LEU A 102 -2.29 -3.30 -0.02
N ASN A 103 -3.22 -3.11 0.90
CA ASN A 103 -4.63 -3.41 0.71
C ASN A 103 -5.41 -2.10 0.66
N TYR A 104 -6.49 -2.10 -0.10
CA TYR A 104 -7.38 -0.96 -0.28
C TYR A 104 -8.79 -1.37 0.10
N GLN A 105 -9.41 -0.60 0.97
CA GLN A 105 -10.82 -0.75 1.29
C GLN A 105 -11.53 0.56 0.96
N PHE A 106 -12.52 0.49 0.08
CA PHE A 106 -13.39 1.60 -0.29
C PHE A 106 -14.72 1.40 0.39
N ARG A 107 -15.16 2.36 1.19
CA ARG A 107 -16.40 2.26 1.95
C ARG A 107 -17.13 3.59 1.98
N THR A 108 -18.44 3.50 1.81
CA THR A 108 -19.32 4.65 1.86
C THR A 108 -20.46 4.37 2.82
N LEU A 109 -20.60 5.19 3.87
CA LEU A 109 -21.74 5.08 4.79
C LEU A 109 -22.95 5.86 4.25
N ASN A 110 -22.70 7.07 3.74
CA ASN A 110 -23.68 7.87 3.03
C ASN A 110 -22.99 8.57 1.86
N ALA A 111 -23.27 8.11 0.65
CA ALA A 111 -22.65 8.53 -0.60
C ALA A 111 -22.93 10.00 -0.92
N THR A 112 -23.98 10.58 -0.37
CA THR A 112 -24.26 12.01 -0.56
C THR A 112 -23.46 12.89 0.40
N GLU A 113 -22.84 12.30 1.42
CA GLU A 113 -22.11 13.03 2.47
C GLU A 113 -20.60 12.79 2.39
N GLU A 114 -20.16 11.54 2.25
CA GLU A 114 -18.74 11.20 2.34
C GLU A 114 -18.37 9.83 1.76
N ALA A 115 -17.12 9.71 1.33
CA ALA A 115 -16.46 8.44 1.02
C ALA A 115 -15.26 8.24 1.95
N THR A 116 -15.04 7.02 2.43
CA THR A 116 -13.88 6.66 3.24
C THR A 116 -13.07 5.60 2.52
N ILE A 117 -11.76 5.82 2.46
CA ILE A 117 -10.80 4.87 1.91
C ILE A 117 -9.85 4.51 3.03
N THR A 118 -9.71 3.22 3.29
CA THR A 118 -8.70 2.71 4.22
C THR A 118 -7.61 2.05 3.40
N ILE A 119 -6.37 2.51 3.57
CA ILE A 119 -5.20 1.85 2.99
C ILE A 119 -4.45 1.19 4.13
N SER A 120 -4.27 -0.13 4.03
CA SER A 120 -3.49 -0.90 4.99
C SER A 120 -2.30 -1.56 4.32
N SER A 121 -1.30 -1.93 5.10
CA SER A 121 -0.08 -2.60 4.66
C SER A 121 0.12 -3.87 5.47
N HIS A 122 0.72 -4.90 4.86
CA HIS A 122 1.12 -6.13 5.56
C HIS A 122 2.29 -5.91 6.56
N GLY A 123 2.82 -4.69 6.65
CA GLY A 123 3.76 -4.26 7.69
C GLY A 123 3.62 -2.76 8.00
N ASN A 124 4.31 -2.32 9.06
CA ASN A 124 4.18 -0.95 9.57
C ASN A 124 4.56 0.11 8.53
N PHE A 125 3.79 1.20 8.50
CA PHE A 125 4.15 2.38 7.73
C PHE A 125 5.22 3.18 8.48
N ALA A 126 6.48 3.02 8.08
CA ALA A 126 7.62 3.74 8.67
C ALA A 126 7.64 5.27 8.39
N LEU A 127 6.56 5.83 7.84
CA LEU A 127 6.39 7.26 7.55
C LEU A 127 5.52 7.99 8.58
N PHE A 128 4.68 7.27 9.32
CA PHE A 128 3.82 7.88 10.32
C PHE A 128 4.55 7.82 11.66
N ASP A 129 4.85 8.99 12.21
CA ASP A 129 5.47 9.15 13.52
C ASP A 129 4.38 9.00 14.59
N SER A 130 3.87 7.77 14.72
CA SER A 130 2.85 7.38 15.71
C SER A 130 3.39 6.24 16.56
N ASP A 131 3.17 6.34 17.87
CA ASP A 131 3.63 5.37 18.87
C ASP A 131 3.07 3.96 18.62
N SER A 132 1.92 3.82 17.96
CA SER A 132 1.34 2.51 17.60
C SER A 132 1.92 1.85 16.37
N ASN A 133 2.79 2.53 15.61
CA ASN A 133 3.26 2.07 14.31
C ASN A 133 2.11 1.61 13.39
N PRO A 134 1.25 2.53 12.95
CA PRO A 134 0.03 2.18 12.26
C PRO A 134 0.33 1.40 10.97
N TYR A 135 -0.32 0.25 10.82
CA TYR A 135 -0.31 -0.54 9.60
C TYR A 135 -1.43 -0.14 8.63
N GLN A 136 -2.25 0.86 9.01
CA GLN A 136 -3.32 1.40 8.18
C GLN A 136 -3.47 2.90 8.41
N PHE A 137 -4.00 3.60 7.44
CA PHE A 137 -4.56 4.94 7.64
C PHE A 137 -5.83 5.08 6.80
N GLN A 138 -6.69 5.99 7.21
CA GLN A 138 -7.93 6.28 6.52
C GLN A 138 -7.87 7.68 5.95
N VAL A 139 -8.46 7.83 4.77
CA VAL A 139 -8.68 9.13 4.15
C VAL A 139 -10.15 9.22 3.83
N GLN A 140 -10.75 10.32 4.22
CA GLN A 140 -12.16 10.60 4.04
C GLN A 140 -12.29 11.86 3.20
N VAL A 141 -13.18 11.80 2.20
CA VAL A 141 -13.59 12.96 1.43
C VAL A 141 -15.06 13.21 1.67
N ASN A 142 -15.41 14.45 1.98
CA ASN A 142 -16.80 14.85 2.20
C ASN A 142 -17.40 15.53 0.96
N LYS A 143 -18.71 15.76 0.97
CA LYS A 143 -19.47 16.40 -0.12
C LYS A 143 -19.04 17.83 -0.44
N THR A 144 -18.30 18.49 0.46
CA THR A 144 -17.75 19.83 0.22
C THR A 144 -16.35 19.77 -0.41
N GLY A 145 -15.81 18.57 -0.67
CA GLY A 145 -14.48 18.35 -1.21
C GLY A 145 -13.35 18.45 -0.18
N ASN A 146 -13.67 18.53 1.11
CA ASN A 146 -12.66 18.53 2.17
C ASN A 146 -12.16 17.10 2.37
N ILE A 147 -10.84 16.96 2.47
CA ILE A 147 -10.16 15.69 2.69
C ILE A 147 -9.62 15.66 4.13
N THR A 148 -9.96 14.61 4.87
CA THR A 148 -9.49 14.38 6.24
C THR A 148 -8.66 13.09 6.27
N TYR A 149 -7.45 13.19 6.82
CA TYR A 149 -6.57 12.05 7.06
C TYR A 149 -6.72 11.61 8.51
N ILE A 150 -7.02 10.33 8.72
CA ILE A 150 -7.18 9.72 10.03
C ILE A 150 -6.11 8.64 10.15
N ILE A 151 -5.11 8.90 10.98
CA ILE A 151 -4.08 7.94 11.32
C ILE A 151 -4.53 7.30 12.65
N PRO A 152 -4.67 5.96 12.73
CA PRO A 152 -4.98 5.29 13.98
C PRO A 152 -3.88 5.57 15.01
N ASP A 153 -4.31 5.92 16.22
CA ASP A 153 -3.44 6.08 17.39
C ASP A 153 -2.78 4.78 17.80
#